data_AF-A0A0J7MWM9-F1
#
_entry.id   AF-A0A0J7MWM9-F1
#
_cell.length_a   1.000
_cell.length_b   1.000
_cell.length_c   1.000
_cell.angle_alpha   90.00
_cell.angle_beta   90.00
_cell.angle_gamma   90.00
#
_symmetry.space_group_name_H-M   'P 1'
#
loop_
_entity.id
_entity.type
_entity.pdbx_description
1 polymer ?
#
loop_
_entity_poly.entity_id
_entity_poly.type
_entity_poly.pdbx_seq_one_letter_code
_entity_poly.pdbx_strand_id
1 'polypeptide(L)'
;MPVELHTGIEEPLKIDQRLEPIKTIEEEEEDPEDVDEIVERRIEVARQTLKARAQQRKIQTDKHGEAEVYEEGSKVWIKLYRRSDANRRLTRKIHQVYDGPYRIRQEVRRNAYLIEDEEGNTLGTFNSRQIKPHREAKLKATAGINMMKAEKEIKKISRKEVSEFTKNMLRKGKKNNEEE
;
A
#
# COMPACT_ATOMS: atom_id res chain seq x y z
N MET A 1 42.23 -44.66 -16.05
CA MET A 1 40.97 -45.13 -16.67
C MET A 1 40.18 -43.89 -17.08
N PRO A 2 39.97 -43.64 -18.38
CA PRO A 2 39.11 -42.55 -18.84
C PRO A 2 37.66 -42.83 -18.42
N VAL A 3 36.92 -41.78 -18.04
CA VAL A 3 35.51 -41.88 -17.69
C VAL A 3 34.69 -41.94 -18.98
N GLU A 4 33.92 -43.02 -19.16
CA GLU A 4 33.03 -43.19 -20.30
C GLU A 4 31.89 -42.16 -20.22
N LEU A 5 31.78 -41.30 -21.24
CA LEU A 5 30.65 -40.40 -21.43
C LEU A 5 29.42 -41.24 -21.76
N HIS A 6 28.40 -41.20 -20.89
CA HIS A 6 27.09 -41.79 -21.17
C HIS A 6 26.48 -41.09 -22.39
N THR A 7 26.39 -41.80 -23.52
CA THR A 7 25.80 -41.34 -24.80
C THR A 7 24.27 -41.35 -24.80
N GLY A 8 23.63 -41.39 -23.63
CA GLY A 8 22.20 -41.66 -23.45
C GLY A 8 21.28 -40.44 -23.60
N ILE A 9 21.64 -39.42 -24.35
CA ILE A 9 20.75 -38.28 -24.64
C ILE A 9 20.65 -38.15 -26.16
N GLU A 10 19.91 -39.08 -26.75
CA GLU A 10 19.54 -39.06 -28.18
C GLU A 10 18.27 -38.26 -28.44
N GLU A 11 17.66 -37.64 -27.43
CA GLU A 11 16.55 -36.73 -27.66
C GLU A 11 17.08 -35.39 -28.15
N PRO A 12 16.79 -34.98 -29.41
CA PRO A 12 17.10 -33.63 -29.84
C PRO A 12 16.34 -32.67 -28.92
N LEU A 13 17.09 -31.84 -28.21
CA LEU A 13 16.52 -30.80 -27.35
C LEU A 13 15.53 -29.99 -28.19
N LYS A 14 14.24 -30.04 -27.85
CA LYS A 14 13.24 -29.20 -28.49
C LYS A 14 13.58 -27.75 -28.18
N ILE A 15 14.10 -27.06 -29.18
CA ILE A 15 14.34 -25.61 -29.10
C ILE A 15 12.97 -24.97 -28.92
N ASP A 16 12.84 -24.13 -27.89
CA ASP A 16 11.61 -23.40 -27.63
C ASP A 16 11.35 -22.45 -28.82
N GLN A 17 10.12 -22.44 -29.36
CA GLN A 17 9.77 -21.71 -30.59
C GLN A 17 10.06 -20.20 -30.50
N ARG A 18 10.20 -19.66 -29.28
CA ARG A 18 10.55 -18.26 -29.02
C ARG A 18 12.03 -17.94 -29.23
N LEU A 19 12.88 -18.96 -29.29
CA LEU A 19 14.31 -18.89 -29.52
C LEU A 19 14.68 -19.11 -30.99
N GLU A 20 13.70 -19.44 -31.83
CA GLU A 20 13.90 -19.49 -33.27
C GLU A 20 14.26 -18.08 -33.78
N PRO A 21 15.25 -17.96 -34.67
CA PRO A 21 15.57 -16.69 -35.32
C PRO A 21 14.31 -16.12 -35.97
N ILE A 22 14.07 -14.83 -35.77
CA ILE A 22 12.98 -14.13 -36.47
C ILE A 22 13.31 -14.22 -37.96
N LYS A 23 12.61 -15.09 -38.70
CA LYS A 23 12.73 -15.17 -40.15
C LYS A 23 12.41 -13.80 -40.73
N THR A 24 13.38 -13.21 -41.43
CA THR A 24 13.17 -12.02 -42.22
C THR A 24 12.24 -12.37 -43.39
N ILE A 25 11.35 -11.44 -43.72
CA ILE A 25 10.31 -11.56 -44.78
C ILE A 25 10.91 -11.97 -46.14
N GLU A 26 12.21 -11.78 -46.33
CA GLU A 26 12.97 -12.14 -47.52
C GLU A 26 13.20 -13.66 -47.71
N GLU A 27 13.00 -14.49 -46.69
CA GLU A 27 13.29 -15.94 -46.75
C GLU A 27 12.05 -16.83 -46.97
N GLU A 28 10.84 -16.26 -46.95
CA GLU A 28 9.61 -16.97 -47.34
C GLU A 28 9.26 -16.52 -48.77
N GLU A 29 9.34 -17.45 -49.74
CA GLU A 29 8.76 -17.29 -51.08
C GLU A 29 7.21 -17.22 -50.97
N GLU A 30 6.70 -16.16 -50.36
CA GLU A 30 5.27 -15.79 -50.42
C GLU A 30 5.09 -14.77 -51.54
N ASP A 31 4.04 -14.94 -52.35
CA ASP A 31 3.69 -14.01 -53.42
C ASP A 31 3.64 -12.58 -52.86
N PRO A 32 4.16 -11.56 -53.55
CA PRO A 32 4.26 -10.19 -53.01
C PRO A 32 2.90 -9.61 -52.60
N GLU A 33 1.78 -10.12 -53.14
CA GLU A 33 0.42 -9.75 -52.75
C GLU A 33 0.04 -10.27 -51.34
N ASP A 34 0.54 -11.44 -50.91
CA ASP A 34 0.27 -12.02 -49.59
C ASP A 34 1.04 -11.30 -48.48
N VAL A 35 2.25 -10.84 -48.77
CA VAL A 35 3.10 -10.10 -47.81
C VAL A 35 2.46 -8.77 -47.42
N ASP A 36 1.93 -8.04 -48.40
CA ASP A 36 1.26 -6.76 -48.18
C ASP A 36 -0.02 -6.94 -47.34
N GLU A 37 -0.81 -7.99 -47.61
CA GLU A 37 -2.01 -8.29 -46.83
C GLU A 37 -1.68 -8.66 -45.37
N ILE A 38 -0.60 -9.43 -45.15
CA ILE A 38 -0.12 -9.79 -43.80
C ILE A 38 0.36 -8.55 -43.04
N VAL A 39 1.08 -7.65 -43.72
CA VAL A 39 1.57 -6.40 -43.13
C VAL A 39 0.40 -5.49 -42.77
N GLU A 40 -0.59 -5.33 -43.66
CA GLU A 40 -1.80 -4.54 -43.39
C GLU A 40 -2.58 -5.09 -42.19
N ARG A 41 -2.75 -6.42 -42.13
CA ARG A 41 -3.42 -7.10 -41.00
C ARG A 41 -2.67 -6.87 -39.68
N ARG A 42 -1.33 -6.94 -39.69
CA ARG A 42 -0.50 -6.63 -38.50
C ARG A 42 -0.63 -5.17 -38.07
N ILE A 43 -0.67 -4.23 -39.02
CA ILE A 43 -0.86 -2.80 -38.75
C ILE A 43 -2.25 -2.57 -38.12
N GLU A 44 -3.28 -3.23 -38.61
CA GLU A 44 -4.63 -3.10 -38.08
C GLU A 44 -4.73 -3.64 -36.65
N VAL A 45 -4.15 -4.81 -36.38
CA VAL A 45 -4.05 -5.37 -35.01
C VAL A 45 -3.26 -4.43 -34.11
N ALA A 46 -2.16 -3.84 -34.58
CA ALA A 46 -1.38 -2.86 -33.82
C ALA A 46 -2.21 -1.60 -33.50
N ARG A 47 -2.99 -1.09 -34.45
CA ARG A 47 -3.91 0.04 -34.23
C ARG A 47 -4.98 -0.30 -33.19
N GLN A 48 -5.60 -1.46 -33.28
CA GLN A 48 -6.63 -1.92 -32.34
C GLN A 48 -6.07 -2.08 -30.92
N THR A 49 -4.89 -2.69 -30.78
CA THR A 49 -4.24 -2.86 -29.47
C THR A 49 -3.82 -1.53 -28.85
N LEU A 50 -3.31 -0.59 -29.65
CA LEU A 50 -3.02 0.78 -29.18
C LEU A 50 -4.29 1.49 -28.70
N LYS A 51 -5.39 1.37 -29.43
CA LYS A 51 -6.70 1.94 -29.06
C LYS A 51 -7.23 1.33 -27.76
N ALA A 52 -7.18 0.00 -27.62
CA ALA A 52 -7.61 -0.70 -26.41
C ALA A 52 -6.77 -0.28 -25.19
N ARG A 53 -5.45 -0.16 -25.33
CA ARG A 53 -4.58 0.32 -24.24
C ARG A 53 -4.85 1.78 -23.89
N ALA A 54 -5.10 2.64 -24.88
CA ALA A 54 -5.48 4.03 -24.63
C ALA A 54 -6.80 4.11 -23.84
N GLN A 55 -7.80 3.30 -24.19
CA GLN A 55 -9.06 3.21 -23.45
C GLN A 55 -8.85 2.70 -22.02
N GLN A 56 -8.02 1.66 -21.82
CA GLN A 56 -7.69 1.17 -20.48
C GLN A 56 -7.02 2.25 -19.62
N ARG A 57 -6.08 3.04 -20.18
CA ARG A 57 -5.45 4.16 -19.47
C ARG A 57 -6.48 5.23 -19.10
N LYS A 58 -7.43 5.51 -19.99
CA LYS A 58 -8.53 6.46 -19.72
C LYS A 58 -9.39 5.96 -18.56
N ILE A 59 -9.88 4.72 -18.62
CA ILE A 59 -10.70 4.12 -17.55
C ILE A 59 -9.97 4.13 -16.21
N GLN A 60 -8.67 3.82 -16.18
CA GLN A 60 -7.89 3.87 -14.95
C GLN A 60 -7.75 5.29 -14.41
N THR A 61 -7.53 6.27 -15.28
CA THR A 61 -7.46 7.69 -14.89
C THR A 61 -8.80 8.15 -14.32
N ASP A 62 -9.90 7.84 -15.01
CA ASP A 62 -11.25 8.21 -14.59
C ASP A 62 -11.62 7.56 -13.24
N LYS A 63 -11.21 6.30 -13.02
CA LYS A 63 -11.46 5.56 -11.76
C LYS A 63 -10.69 6.13 -10.57
N HIS A 64 -9.46 6.59 -10.79
CA HIS A 64 -8.58 7.08 -9.72
C HIS A 64 -8.64 8.59 -9.53
N GLY A 65 -9.34 9.31 -10.42
CA GLY A 65 -9.61 10.74 -10.32
C GLY A 65 -8.36 11.61 -10.49
N GLU A 66 -8.58 12.92 -10.63
CA GLU A 66 -7.53 13.91 -10.43
C GLU A 66 -7.14 13.91 -8.96
N ALA A 67 -5.84 13.96 -8.67
CA ALA A 67 -5.37 13.98 -7.29
C ALA A 67 -5.94 15.23 -6.60
N GLU A 68 -6.49 15.06 -5.40
CA GLU A 68 -6.92 16.20 -4.58
C GLU A 68 -5.76 17.19 -4.47
N VAL A 69 -6.04 18.45 -4.81
CA VAL A 69 -5.08 19.55 -4.67
C VAL A 69 -4.95 19.84 -3.19
N TYR A 70 -3.70 19.91 -2.72
CA TYR A 70 -3.43 20.20 -1.32
C TYR A 70 -3.23 21.70 -1.12
N GLU A 71 -3.85 22.24 -0.07
CA GLU A 71 -3.67 23.63 0.34
C GLU A 71 -2.37 23.82 1.12
N GLU A 72 -1.79 25.02 1.04
CA GLU A 72 -0.64 25.43 1.84
C GLU A 72 -0.95 25.34 3.35
N GLY A 73 -0.01 24.84 4.13
CA GLY A 73 -0.17 24.55 5.56
C GLY A 73 -0.82 23.19 5.89
N SER A 74 -1.34 22.46 4.89
CA SER A 74 -1.93 21.13 5.11
C SER A 74 -0.90 20.13 5.64
N LYS A 75 -1.31 19.35 6.65
CA LYS A 75 -0.49 18.26 7.18
C LYS A 75 -0.55 17.04 6.27
N VAL A 76 0.60 16.49 5.90
CA VAL A 76 0.73 15.36 5.00
C VAL A 76 1.78 14.36 5.47
N TRP A 77 1.54 13.10 5.18
CA TRP A 77 2.49 12.02 5.38
C TRP A 77 3.27 11.75 4.10
N ILE A 78 4.58 11.63 4.20
CA ILE A 78 5.43 11.32 3.06
C ILE A 78 5.70 9.83 3.01
N LYS A 79 5.55 9.22 1.85
CA LYS A 79 5.86 7.82 1.61
C LYS A 79 7.37 7.61 1.61
N LEU A 80 7.90 6.87 2.59
CA LEU A 80 9.25 6.34 2.51
C LEU A 80 9.30 5.30 1.40
N TYR A 81 10.23 5.46 0.46
CA TYR A 81 10.47 4.39 -0.50
C TYR A 81 11.02 3.17 0.21
N ARG A 82 10.30 2.07 0.02
CA ARG A 82 10.77 0.72 0.27
C ARG A 82 10.52 -0.11 -0.97
N ARG A 83 11.31 0.09 -2.02
CA ARG A 83 11.70 -1.12 -2.74
C ARG A 83 12.54 -1.86 -1.73
N SER A 84 12.11 -3.09 -1.45
CA SER A 84 12.74 -4.02 -0.55
C SER A 84 14.23 -3.76 -0.48
N ASP A 85 14.78 -3.84 0.72
CA ASP A 85 16.19 -3.87 1.05
C ASP A 85 16.89 -5.08 0.37
N ALA A 86 16.64 -5.31 -0.93
CA ALA A 86 17.12 -6.40 -1.76
C ALA A 86 18.63 -6.27 -1.92
N ASN A 87 19.16 -5.04 -1.89
CA ASN A 87 20.59 -4.78 -1.73
C ASN A 87 21.14 -5.20 -0.36
N ARG A 88 20.31 -5.22 0.69
CA ARG A 88 20.73 -5.43 2.09
C ARG A 88 20.31 -6.77 2.68
N ARG A 89 19.55 -7.59 1.92
CA ARG A 89 19.08 -8.94 2.26
C ARG A 89 18.40 -9.05 3.64
N LEU A 90 17.87 -7.96 4.20
CA LEU A 90 17.16 -7.97 5.48
C LEU A 90 15.64 -8.03 5.27
N THR A 91 15.04 -9.16 5.61
CA THR A 91 13.57 -9.36 5.60
C THR A 91 12.92 -8.78 6.85
N ARG A 92 12.88 -7.45 6.98
CA ARG A 92 12.01 -6.81 7.99
C ARG A 92 10.57 -6.81 7.48
N LYS A 93 9.76 -7.77 7.94
CA LYS A 93 8.37 -8.01 7.52
C LYS A 93 7.42 -6.87 7.91
N ILE A 94 7.69 -6.19 9.02
CA ILE A 94 6.97 -4.98 9.46
C ILE A 94 7.91 -3.78 9.36
N HIS A 95 7.51 -2.75 8.62
CA HIS A 95 8.30 -1.53 8.40
C HIS A 95 7.36 -0.34 8.25
N GLN A 96 7.84 0.83 8.62
CA GLN A 96 7.11 2.07 8.45
C GLN A 96 7.11 2.46 6.96
N VAL A 97 5.91 2.64 6.39
CA VAL A 97 5.72 2.98 4.97
C VAL A 97 5.65 4.49 4.77
N TYR A 98 5.21 5.22 5.78
CA TYR A 98 5.00 6.65 5.74
C TYR A 98 5.68 7.32 6.93
N ASP A 99 6.34 8.43 6.66
CA ASP A 99 6.99 9.25 7.65
C ASP A 99 6.21 10.52 7.90
N GLY A 100 6.25 10.93 9.16
CA GLY A 100 5.85 12.24 9.68
C GLY A 100 4.45 12.76 9.31
N PRO A 101 3.90 13.67 10.12
CA PRO A 101 3.03 14.71 9.61
C PRO A 101 3.88 15.93 9.25
N TYR A 102 4.22 16.08 7.98
CA TYR A 102 4.89 17.26 7.44
C TYR A 102 3.89 18.31 6.98
N ARG A 103 4.32 19.55 6.74
CA ARG A 103 3.46 20.62 6.21
C ARG A 103 3.80 20.95 4.76
N ILE A 104 2.78 21.23 3.97
CA ILE A 104 2.98 21.75 2.62
C ILE A 104 3.26 23.24 2.72
N ARG A 105 4.42 23.66 2.20
CA ARG A 105 4.78 25.08 2.15
C ARG A 105 4.17 25.77 0.95
N GLN A 106 4.34 25.19 -0.24
CA GLN A 106 3.88 25.78 -1.50
C GLN A 106 3.68 24.70 -2.56
N GLU A 107 2.73 24.93 -3.47
CA GLU A 107 2.60 24.18 -4.71
C GLU A 107 3.62 24.65 -5.77
N VAL A 108 4.54 23.77 -6.16
CA VAL A 108 5.53 24.06 -7.22
C VAL A 108 4.94 23.76 -8.60
N ARG A 109 4.14 22.70 -8.69
CA ARG A 109 3.35 22.29 -9.87
C ARG A 109 2.06 21.63 -9.42
N ARG A 110 1.09 21.47 -10.32
CA ARG A 110 -0.20 20.76 -10.10
C ARG A 110 -0.13 19.44 -9.35
N ASN A 111 1.00 18.74 -9.41
CA ASN A 111 1.21 17.46 -8.73
C ASN A 111 2.49 17.41 -7.89
N ALA A 112 3.14 18.54 -7.63
CA ALA A 112 4.42 18.61 -6.94
C ALA A 112 4.41 19.71 -5.88
N TYR A 113 4.65 19.32 -4.64
CA TYR A 113 4.54 20.17 -3.47
C TYR A 113 5.89 20.29 -2.77
N LEU A 114 6.23 21.50 -2.34
CA LEU A 114 7.35 21.76 -1.47
C LEU A 114 6.92 21.47 -0.03
N ILE A 115 7.65 20.59 0.65
CA ILE A 115 7.30 20.13 1.99
C ILE A 115 8.32 20.64 2.99
N GLU A 116 7.82 21.09 4.13
CA GLU A 116 8.57 21.54 5.29
C GLU A 116 8.25 20.70 6.52
N ASP A 117 9.23 20.63 7.42
CA ASP A 117 9.07 20.04 8.74
C ASP A 117 8.38 21.00 9.72
N GLU A 118 7.99 20.51 10.90
CA GLU A 118 7.40 21.36 11.95
C GLU A 118 8.37 22.47 12.42
N GLU A 119 9.68 22.25 12.23
CA GLU A 119 10.75 23.21 12.53
C GLU A 119 11.01 24.23 11.40
N GLY A 120 10.28 24.16 10.29
CA GLY A 120 10.45 25.06 9.14
C GLY A 120 11.61 24.68 8.20
N ASN A 121 12.25 23.55 8.43
CA ASN A 121 13.28 23.02 7.54
C ASN A 121 12.61 22.46 6.27
N THR A 122 13.10 22.88 5.10
CA THR A 122 12.56 22.40 3.82
C THR A 122 13.11 21.01 3.53
N LEU A 123 12.24 20.00 3.49
CA LEU A 123 12.62 18.61 3.27
C LEU A 123 12.91 18.34 1.78
N GLY A 124 12.13 18.97 0.90
CA GLY A 124 12.27 18.85 -0.56
C GLY A 124 10.94 18.92 -1.30
N THR A 125 10.99 18.67 -2.61
CA THR A 125 9.81 18.63 -3.48
C THR A 125 9.33 17.20 -3.68
N PHE A 126 8.07 16.94 -3.40
CA PHE A 126 7.46 15.60 -3.49
C PHE A 126 6.24 15.61 -4.41
N ASN A 127 6.00 14.46 -5.04
CA ASN A 127 4.82 14.29 -5.90
C ASN A 127 3.56 14.00 -5.08
N SER A 128 2.38 14.38 -5.56
CA SER A 128 1.06 14.08 -4.97
C SER A 128 0.86 12.57 -4.69
N ARG A 129 1.49 11.68 -5.46
CA ARG A 129 1.47 10.22 -5.26
C ARG A 129 2.29 9.73 -4.08
N GLN A 130 3.28 10.51 -3.66
CA GLN A 130 4.18 10.22 -2.54
C GLN A 130 3.64 10.79 -1.23
N ILE A 131 2.68 11.71 -1.29
CA ILE A 131 2.06 12.30 -0.10
C ILE A 131 0.68 11.70 0.19
N LYS A 132 0.32 11.67 1.46
CA LYS A 132 -1.01 11.30 1.93
C LYS A 132 -1.55 12.35 2.88
N PRO A 133 -2.82 12.76 2.78
CA PRO A 133 -3.39 13.72 3.70
C PRO A 133 -3.39 13.17 5.13
N HIS A 134 -2.97 13.99 6.09
CA HIS A 134 -3.10 13.65 7.50
C HIS A 134 -4.58 13.66 7.90
N ARG A 135 -5.05 12.57 8.49
CA ARG A 135 -6.43 12.44 8.98
C ARG A 135 -6.41 12.42 10.50
N GLU A 136 -7.04 13.41 11.11
CA GLU A 136 -7.22 13.42 12.57
C GLU A 136 -8.26 12.38 12.99
N ALA A 137 -8.04 11.76 14.15
CA ALA A 137 -8.96 10.80 14.71
C ALA A 137 -10.25 11.52 15.16
N LYS A 138 -11.36 11.26 14.47
CA LYS A 138 -12.68 11.83 14.81
C LYS A 138 -13.32 11.19 16.05
N LEU A 139 -12.62 10.27 16.73
CA LEU A 139 -13.08 9.66 17.97
C LEU A 139 -13.04 10.72 19.07
N LYS A 140 -14.22 11.27 19.40
CA LYS A 140 -14.40 11.98 20.67
C LYS A 140 -13.99 11.02 21.78
N ALA A 141 -13.17 11.46 22.73
CA ALA A 141 -12.73 10.64 23.84
C ALA A 141 -13.93 10.19 24.69
N THR A 142 -14.53 9.06 24.34
CA THR A 142 -15.62 8.42 25.10
C THR A 142 -15.14 7.91 26.46
N ALA A 143 -13.82 7.81 26.66
CA ALA A 143 -13.21 7.53 27.95
C ALA A 143 -13.70 8.48 29.05
N GLY A 144 -13.78 9.80 28.77
CA GLY A 144 -14.29 10.77 29.74
C GLY A 144 -15.80 10.62 30.01
N ILE A 145 -16.58 10.19 29.01
CA ILE A 145 -18.03 10.00 29.12
C ILE A 145 -18.35 8.76 29.95
N ASN A 146 -17.59 7.68 29.78
CA ASN A 146 -17.72 6.45 30.56
C ASN A 146 -17.26 6.66 32.01
N MET A 147 -16.19 7.42 32.24
CA MET A 147 -15.74 7.80 33.60
C MET A 147 -16.76 8.70 34.31
N MET A 148 -17.33 9.71 33.63
CA MET A 148 -18.39 10.55 34.21
C MET A 148 -19.67 9.77 34.51
N LYS A 149 -20.04 8.77 33.68
CA LYS A 149 -21.19 7.89 33.98
C LYS A 149 -20.93 7.03 35.21
N ALA A 150 -19.74 6.41 35.30
CA ALA A 150 -19.33 5.64 36.46
C ALA A 150 -19.32 6.50 37.74
N GLU A 151 -18.77 7.71 37.70
CA GLU A 151 -18.77 8.63 38.86
C GLU A 151 -20.18 9.07 39.28
N LYS A 152 -21.09 9.30 38.33
CA LYS A 152 -22.49 9.64 38.61
C LYS A 152 -23.26 8.46 39.19
N GLU A 153 -22.98 7.24 38.74
CA GLU A 153 -23.54 6.00 39.30
C GLU A 153 -23.01 5.78 40.72
N ILE A 154 -21.71 5.95 40.96
CA ILE A 154 -21.10 5.85 42.30
C ILE A 154 -21.69 6.88 43.27
N LYS A 155 -21.98 8.12 42.83
CA LYS A 155 -22.63 9.15 43.66
C LYS A 155 -24.11 8.88 43.96
N LYS A 156 -24.79 8.04 43.17
CA LYS A 156 -26.19 7.64 43.38
C LYS A 156 -26.33 6.46 44.35
N ILE A 157 -25.27 5.69 44.58
CA ILE A 157 -25.27 4.63 45.57
C ILE A 157 -25.41 5.27 46.95
N SER A 158 -26.41 4.85 47.71
CA SER A 158 -26.66 5.38 49.05
C SER A 158 -25.49 5.03 49.96
N ARG A 159 -25.04 5.97 50.81
CA ARG A 159 -23.99 5.69 51.82
C ARG A 159 -24.34 4.48 52.70
N LYS A 160 -25.64 4.19 52.89
CA LYS A 160 -26.10 3.01 53.64
C LYS A 160 -25.77 1.70 52.89
N GLU A 161 -25.98 1.65 51.58
CA GLU A 161 -25.69 0.47 50.75
C GLU A 161 -24.18 0.20 50.66
N VAL A 162 -23.35 1.25 50.56
CA VAL A 162 -21.89 1.13 50.63
C VAL A 162 -21.44 0.61 52.02
N SER A 163 -22.07 1.09 53.09
CA SER A 163 -21.76 0.64 54.46
C SER A 163 -22.19 -0.81 54.70
N GLU A 164 -23.31 -1.26 54.12
CA GLU A 164 -23.77 -2.65 54.23
C GLU A 164 -22.88 -3.59 53.41
N PHE A 165 -22.47 -3.19 52.21
CA PHE A 165 -21.55 -3.95 51.39
C PHE A 165 -20.19 -4.14 52.06
N THR A 166 -19.62 -3.09 52.64
CA THR A 166 -18.34 -3.16 53.38
C THR A 166 -18.44 -4.03 54.64
N LYS A 167 -19.56 -3.95 55.38
CA LYS A 167 -19.82 -4.85 56.52
C LYS A 167 -19.96 -6.31 56.09
N ASN A 168 -20.61 -6.58 54.96
CA ASN A 168 -20.74 -7.94 54.42
C ASN A 168 -19.40 -8.49 53.91
N MET A 169 -18.55 -7.69 53.29
CA MET A 169 -17.17 -8.06 52.92
C MET A 169 -16.33 -8.45 54.14
N LEU A 170 -16.34 -7.63 55.20
CA LEU A 170 -15.63 -7.90 56.45
C LEU A 170 -16.13 -9.17 57.16
N ARG A 171 -17.43 -9.44 57.13
CA ARG A 171 -18.02 -10.68 57.67
C ARG A 171 -17.62 -11.90 56.85
N LYS A 172 -17.56 -11.78 55.52
CA LYS A 172 -17.16 -12.87 54.63
C LYS A 172 -15.67 -13.22 54.78
N GLY A 173 -14.81 -12.21 54.94
CA GLY A 173 -13.39 -12.42 55.23
C GLY A 173 -13.13 -13.06 56.60
N LYS A 174 -13.95 -12.78 57.61
CA LYS A 174 -13.84 -13.45 58.93
C LYS A 174 -14.27 -14.91 58.90
N LYS A 175 -15.34 -15.25 58.17
CA LYS A 175 -15.77 -16.65 58.02
C LYS A 175 -14.73 -17.52 57.32
N ASN A 176 -14.04 -16.97 56.32
CA ASN A 176 -12.99 -17.70 55.61
C ASN A 176 -11.73 -17.95 56.47
N ASN A 177 -11.50 -17.16 57.53
CA ASN A 177 -10.39 -17.35 58.47
C ASN A 177 -10.76 -18.24 59.68
N GLU A 178 -12.03 -18.64 59.81
CA GLU A 178 -12.51 -19.55 60.87
C GLU A 178 -12.72 -20.98 60.33
N GLU A 179 -12.52 -21.21 59.02
CA GLU A 179 -12.64 -22.51 58.34
C GLU A 179 -11.29 -23.09 57.86
N GLU A 180 -10.14 -22.47 58.21
CA GLU A 180 -8.77 -23.02 58.10
C GLU A 180 -8.20 -23.37 59.49
#